data_AF-W8Z285-F1
#
_entry.id   AF-W8Z285-F1
#
_cell.length_a   1.000
_cell.length_b   1.000
_cell.length_c   1.000
_cell.angle_alpha   90.00
_cell.angle_beta   90.00
_cell.angle_gamma   90.00
#
_symmetry.space_group_name_H-M   'P 1'
#
loop_
_entity.id
_entity.type
_entity.pdbx_description
1 polymer ?
#
loop_
_entity_poly.entity_id
_entity_poly.type
_entity_poly.pdbx_seq_one_letter_code
_entity_poly.pdbx_strand_id
1 'polypeptide(L)'
;MTAYFGFADKTGTKLMIVPDIRGEIDPDALSSIKTAAGAGGKTLPVAYAGVQQGDAKDNGRQTASNFVHMKGYVFQVEQGTAQPNATYYMLRGQQAPEAFFPVEERKAAKPDASLLKAVAQEKKRKVDQAWTIGRIDVNGKPMDLLLIQFAREQKSMLASLVLVPEESKPLYKDFPADYDENSTWTVDDGGTMNPDSFSLRFAARTGEGMILGMEWNAAEGSNSFLLQADSGKLADLGIGGGRYMSP
;
A
#
# COMPACT_ATOMS: atom_id res chain seq x y z
N MET A 1 -7.12 6.91 -12.07
CA MET A 1 -7.54 5.61 -11.48
C MET A 1 -8.38 5.87 -10.22
N THR A 2 -9.41 5.06 -9.94
CA THR A 2 -10.10 5.05 -8.63
C THR A 2 -10.10 3.61 -8.12
N ALA A 3 -9.56 3.38 -6.92
CA ALA A 3 -9.54 2.07 -6.29
C ALA A 3 -10.14 2.16 -4.89
N TYR A 4 -10.85 1.12 -4.50
CA TYR A 4 -11.23 0.89 -3.11
C TYR A 4 -10.34 -0.19 -2.52
N PHE A 5 -10.30 -0.25 -1.19
CA PHE A 5 -9.54 -1.25 -0.47
C PHE A 5 -10.53 -2.14 0.26
N GLY A 6 -10.40 -3.45 0.06
CA GLY A 6 -11.17 -4.43 0.79
C GLY A 6 -10.26 -5.43 1.48
N PHE A 7 -10.80 -6.22 2.40
CA PHE A 7 -10.08 -7.32 3.01
C PHE A 7 -10.86 -8.62 2.92
N ALA A 8 -10.14 -9.74 2.90
CA ALA A 8 -10.73 -11.06 2.76
C ALA A 8 -11.27 -11.62 4.07
N ASP A 9 -12.36 -12.38 3.96
CA ASP A 9 -12.92 -13.18 5.06
C ASP A 9 -12.00 -14.36 5.43
N LYS A 10 -12.40 -15.17 6.41
CA LYS A 10 -11.60 -16.34 6.84
C LYS A 10 -11.46 -17.41 5.77
N THR A 11 -12.46 -17.54 4.90
CA THR A 11 -12.50 -18.60 3.88
C THR A 11 -11.81 -18.19 2.58
N GLY A 12 -11.56 -16.90 2.39
CA GLY A 12 -11.04 -16.35 1.14
C GLY A 12 -12.06 -16.34 0.01
N THR A 13 -13.35 -16.58 0.31
CA THR A 13 -14.43 -16.60 -0.68
C THR A 13 -15.14 -15.25 -0.79
N LYS A 14 -14.94 -14.37 0.20
CA LYS A 14 -15.56 -13.04 0.21
C LYS A 14 -14.53 -11.97 0.51
N LEU A 15 -14.73 -10.80 -0.10
CA LEU A 15 -14.03 -9.56 0.22
C LEU A 15 -15.03 -8.53 0.74
N MET A 16 -14.60 -7.64 1.62
CA MET A 16 -15.43 -6.54 2.11
C MET A 16 -14.70 -5.22 1.96
N ILE A 17 -15.37 -4.24 1.36
CA ILE A 17 -15.02 -2.82 1.49
C ILE A 17 -15.82 -2.29 2.69
N VAL A 18 -15.11 -1.78 3.69
CA VAL A 18 -15.74 -1.11 4.83
C VAL A 18 -15.98 0.34 4.43
N PRO A 19 -17.21 0.86 4.57
CA PRO A 19 -17.48 2.27 4.38
C PRO A 19 -16.60 3.06 5.35
N ASP A 20 -15.76 3.94 4.83
CA ASP A 20 -15.00 4.87 5.65
C ASP A 20 -15.74 6.21 5.77
N ILE A 21 -15.08 7.19 6.38
CA ILE A 21 -15.53 8.58 6.51
C ILE A 21 -15.94 9.25 5.19
N ARG A 22 -15.61 8.69 4.01
CA ARG A 22 -16.01 9.22 2.70
C ARG A 22 -17.46 8.91 2.33
N GLY A 23 -18.18 8.16 3.17
CA GLY A 23 -19.62 7.93 3.03
C GLY A 23 -19.97 6.72 2.18
N GLU A 24 -21.24 6.61 1.81
CA GLU A 24 -21.73 5.48 1.02
C GLU A 24 -21.17 5.51 -0.41
N ILE A 25 -20.79 4.34 -0.91
CA ILE A 25 -20.31 4.16 -2.28
C ILE A 25 -21.50 3.93 -3.20
N ASP A 26 -21.52 4.64 -4.33
CA ASP A 26 -22.51 4.47 -5.40
C ASP A 26 -22.62 2.98 -5.80
N PRO A 27 -23.84 2.38 -5.78
CA PRO A 27 -24.09 1.03 -6.24
C PRO A 27 -23.56 0.71 -7.64
N ASP A 28 -23.56 1.69 -8.57
CA ASP A 28 -23.02 1.51 -9.91
C ASP A 28 -21.50 1.39 -9.88
N ALA A 29 -20.84 2.15 -8.99
CA ALA A 29 -19.41 2.03 -8.77
C ALA A 29 -19.06 0.65 -8.19
N LEU A 30 -19.81 0.18 -7.19
CA LEU A 30 -19.63 -1.17 -6.60
C LEU A 30 -19.83 -2.26 -7.65
N SER A 31 -20.88 -2.17 -8.46
CA SER A 31 -21.20 -3.17 -9.49
C SER A 31 -20.18 -3.20 -10.62
N SER A 32 -19.46 -2.09 -10.86
CA SER A 32 -18.40 -1.99 -11.86
C SER A 32 -17.04 -2.56 -11.41
N ILE A 33 -16.90 -2.94 -10.14
CA ILE A 33 -15.72 -3.66 -9.65
C ILE A 33 -15.85 -5.13 -10.02
N LYS A 34 -14.92 -5.59 -10.87
CA LYS A 34 -14.91 -6.97 -11.39
C LYS A 34 -13.62 -7.73 -11.07
N THR A 35 -12.63 -7.03 -10.55
CA THR A 35 -11.31 -7.61 -10.27
C THR A 35 -10.76 -7.07 -8.97
N ALA A 36 -10.23 -7.96 -8.14
CA ALA A 36 -9.47 -7.60 -6.95
C ALA A 36 -8.00 -7.99 -7.16
N ALA A 37 -7.07 -7.08 -6.87
CA ALA A 37 -5.63 -7.35 -6.93
C ALA A 37 -5.05 -7.50 -5.52
N GLY A 38 -4.37 -8.61 -5.27
CA GLY A 38 -3.67 -8.91 -4.03
C GLY A 38 -2.14 -8.84 -4.16
N ALA A 39 -1.45 -9.51 -3.24
CA ALA A 39 0.01 -9.59 -3.23
C ALA A 39 0.59 -10.14 -4.54
N GLY A 40 1.70 -9.57 -4.99
CA GLY A 40 2.38 -9.94 -6.23
C GLY A 40 1.60 -9.57 -7.50
N GLY A 41 0.55 -8.75 -7.40
CA GLY A 41 -0.34 -8.46 -8.53
C GLY A 41 -1.27 -9.62 -8.90
N LYS A 42 -1.41 -10.64 -8.03
CA LYS A 42 -2.35 -11.75 -8.27
C LYS A 42 -3.78 -11.22 -8.25
N THR A 43 -4.50 -11.43 -9.35
CA THR A 43 -5.88 -10.97 -9.51
C THR A 43 -6.89 -12.07 -9.24
N LEU A 44 -8.05 -11.67 -8.73
CA LEU A 44 -9.21 -12.52 -8.52
C LEU A 44 -10.43 -11.88 -9.20
N PRO A 45 -11.20 -12.62 -10.00
CA PRO A 45 -12.50 -12.15 -10.47
C PRO A 45 -13.47 -12.10 -9.29
N VAL A 46 -14.21 -10.99 -9.21
CA VAL A 46 -15.14 -10.74 -8.11
C VAL A 46 -16.45 -10.14 -8.62
N ALA A 47 -17.53 -10.46 -7.92
CA ALA A 47 -18.84 -9.87 -8.17
C ALA A 47 -19.38 -9.21 -6.90
N TYR A 48 -19.97 -8.03 -7.04
CA TYR A 48 -20.66 -7.38 -5.93
C TYR A 48 -21.87 -8.23 -5.49
N ALA A 49 -21.90 -8.60 -4.21
CA ALA A 49 -22.90 -9.49 -3.62
C ALA A 49 -23.91 -8.75 -2.73
N GLY A 50 -23.73 -7.45 -2.51
CA GLY A 50 -24.64 -6.61 -1.74
C GLY A 50 -24.02 -6.02 -0.47
N VAL A 51 -24.89 -5.48 0.39
CA VAL A 51 -24.50 -4.85 1.65
C VAL A 51 -24.74 -5.82 2.82
N GLN A 52 -23.72 -6.04 3.63
CA GLN A 52 -23.85 -6.65 4.95
C GLN A 52 -24.14 -5.56 5.98
N GLN A 53 -25.19 -5.71 6.80
CA GLN A 53 -25.63 -4.67 7.76
C GLN A 53 -24.81 -4.63 9.06
N GLY A 54 -24.01 -5.65 9.33
CA GLY A 54 -23.34 -5.85 10.61
C GLY A 54 -24.30 -6.25 11.73
N ASP A 55 -23.77 -6.56 12.90
CA ASP A 55 -24.54 -6.93 14.09
C ASP A 55 -23.89 -6.44 15.40
N ALA A 56 -24.55 -6.69 16.54
CA ALA A 56 -24.11 -6.23 17.86
C ALA A 56 -22.80 -6.89 18.36
N LYS A 57 -22.26 -7.89 17.66
CA LYS A 57 -20.97 -8.51 17.97
C LYS A 57 -19.82 -7.89 17.17
N ASP A 58 -20.09 -6.89 16.34
CA ASP A 58 -19.05 -6.11 15.66
C ASP A 58 -18.14 -5.48 16.71
N ASN A 59 -16.87 -5.84 16.68
CA ASN A 59 -15.86 -5.31 17.59
C ASN A 59 -15.05 -4.15 16.99
N GLY A 60 -15.49 -3.61 15.85
CA GLY A 60 -14.88 -2.49 15.11
C GLY A 60 -13.60 -2.83 14.36
N ARG A 61 -13.04 -4.04 14.53
CA ARG A 61 -11.75 -4.42 13.93
C ARG A 61 -11.97 -4.97 12.53
N GLN A 62 -11.26 -4.41 11.55
CA GLN A 62 -11.30 -4.84 10.16
C GLN A 62 -10.44 -6.09 9.94
N THR A 63 -10.83 -7.19 10.59
CA THR A 63 -10.15 -8.48 10.53
C THR A 63 -11.07 -9.57 10.01
N ALA A 64 -10.53 -10.62 9.42
CA ALA A 64 -11.28 -11.81 9.00
C ALA A 64 -12.08 -12.41 10.17
N SER A 65 -11.60 -12.25 11.42
CA SER A 65 -12.31 -12.72 12.62
C SER A 65 -13.63 -12.01 12.89
N ASN A 66 -13.68 -10.72 12.58
CA ASN A 66 -14.85 -9.86 12.80
C ASN A 66 -15.71 -9.71 11.54
N PHE A 67 -15.22 -10.13 10.37
CA PHE A 67 -15.85 -9.95 9.05
C PHE A 67 -17.35 -10.21 9.05
N VAL A 68 -17.82 -11.31 9.66
CA VAL A 68 -19.24 -11.72 9.65
C VAL A 68 -20.15 -10.81 10.49
N HIS A 69 -19.58 -10.02 11.38
CA HIS A 69 -20.28 -9.09 12.26
C HIS A 69 -20.24 -7.66 11.75
N MET A 70 -19.38 -7.35 10.77
CA MET A 70 -19.16 -5.98 10.30
C MET A 70 -20.19 -5.51 9.29
N LYS A 71 -20.48 -4.20 9.29
CA LYS A 71 -21.17 -3.57 8.16
C LYS A 71 -20.20 -3.34 7.00
N GLY A 72 -20.61 -3.68 5.78
CA GLY A 72 -19.83 -3.32 4.60
C GLY A 72 -20.35 -3.86 3.27
N TYR A 73 -19.67 -3.46 2.19
CA TYR A 73 -19.98 -3.88 0.83
C TYR A 73 -19.26 -5.19 0.53
N VAL A 74 -20.02 -6.26 0.31
CA VAL A 74 -19.48 -7.61 0.15
C VAL A 74 -19.33 -7.96 -1.33
N PHE A 75 -18.21 -8.57 -1.65
CA PHE A 75 -17.89 -9.12 -2.96
C PHE A 75 -17.66 -10.62 -2.84
N GLN A 76 -18.25 -11.39 -3.75
CA GLN A 76 -18.00 -12.80 -3.90
C GLN A 76 -16.77 -13.00 -4.79
N VAL A 77 -15.83 -13.85 -4.37
CA VAL A 77 -14.75 -14.35 -5.23
C VAL A 77 -15.33 -15.42 -6.14
N GLU A 78 -15.30 -15.20 -7.46
CA GLU A 78 -15.91 -16.09 -8.45
C GLU A 78 -14.99 -17.27 -8.81
N GLN A 79 -13.68 -17.02 -8.81
CA GLN A 79 -12.67 -18.03 -9.11
C GLN A 79 -11.40 -17.79 -8.28
N GLY A 80 -10.78 -18.89 -7.85
CA GLY A 80 -9.61 -18.85 -6.97
C GLY A 80 -10.00 -18.69 -5.50
N THR A 81 -9.05 -18.27 -4.68
CA THR A 81 -9.25 -18.06 -3.24
C THR A 81 -8.38 -16.91 -2.78
N ALA A 82 -8.99 -15.95 -2.10
CA ALA A 82 -8.27 -14.86 -1.48
C ALA A 82 -7.47 -15.37 -0.26
N GLN A 83 -6.30 -14.78 -0.01
CA GLN A 83 -5.56 -15.04 1.21
C GLN A 83 -6.38 -14.50 2.40
N PRO A 84 -6.72 -15.33 3.40
CA PRO A 84 -7.52 -14.88 4.53
C PRO A 84 -6.92 -13.65 5.20
N ASN A 85 -7.78 -12.70 5.57
CA ASN A 85 -7.41 -11.44 6.23
C ASN A 85 -6.50 -10.50 5.42
N ALA A 86 -6.11 -10.82 4.19
CA ALA A 86 -5.26 -9.96 3.37
C ALA A 86 -6.05 -8.79 2.78
N THR A 87 -5.36 -7.67 2.57
CA THR A 87 -5.89 -6.50 1.86
C THR A 87 -5.86 -6.73 0.35
N TYR A 88 -6.90 -6.26 -0.33
CA TYR A 88 -7.10 -6.33 -1.77
C TYR A 88 -7.48 -4.96 -2.33
N TYR A 89 -6.94 -4.64 -3.50
CA TYR A 89 -7.24 -3.44 -4.25
C TYR A 89 -8.39 -3.77 -5.19
N MET A 90 -9.53 -3.13 -4.97
CA MET A 90 -10.79 -3.39 -5.66
C MET A 90 -10.83 -2.50 -6.92
N LEU A 91 -10.53 -3.10 -8.06
CA LEU A 91 -10.28 -2.41 -9.33
C LEU A 91 -11.58 -2.18 -10.11
N ARG A 92 -11.77 -0.94 -10.57
CA ARG A 92 -12.97 -0.49 -11.27
C ARG A 92 -12.82 -0.56 -12.79
N GLY A 93 -13.71 -1.30 -13.47
CA GLY A 93 -13.91 -1.23 -14.93
C GLY A 93 -12.63 -1.22 -15.78
N GLN A 94 -12.62 -0.42 -16.87
CA GLN A 94 -11.47 -0.26 -17.78
C GLN A 94 -10.24 0.43 -17.14
N GLN A 95 -10.29 0.77 -15.85
CA GLN A 95 -9.16 1.34 -15.11
C GLN A 95 -8.30 0.26 -14.44
N ALA A 96 -8.56 -1.02 -14.69
CA ALA A 96 -7.64 -2.08 -14.28
C ALA A 96 -6.26 -1.87 -14.95
N PRO A 97 -5.16 -2.22 -14.27
CA PRO A 97 -3.85 -2.17 -14.89
C PRO A 97 -3.76 -3.06 -16.14
N GLU A 98 -3.01 -2.61 -17.14
CA GLU A 98 -2.78 -3.34 -18.40
C GLU A 98 -1.97 -4.62 -18.16
N ALA A 99 -1.02 -4.53 -17.22
CA ALA A 99 -0.16 -5.64 -16.83
C ALA A 99 0.37 -5.41 -15.41
N PHE A 100 0.65 -6.50 -14.69
CA PHE A 100 1.39 -6.47 -13.44
C PHE A 100 2.85 -6.82 -13.69
N PHE A 101 3.75 -6.11 -13.02
CA PHE A 101 5.17 -6.44 -13.02
C PHE A 101 5.45 -7.44 -11.90
N PRO A 102 6.37 -8.40 -12.11
CA PRO A 102 6.88 -9.22 -11.02
C PRO A 102 7.46 -8.31 -9.93
N VAL A 103 7.11 -8.62 -8.68
CA VAL A 103 7.65 -7.95 -7.50
C VAL A 103 8.24 -8.95 -6.53
N GLU A 104 9.30 -8.55 -5.86
CA GLU A 104 9.98 -9.31 -4.82
C GLU A 104 10.11 -8.44 -3.57
N GLU A 105 9.73 -8.98 -2.41
CA GLU A 105 10.02 -8.33 -1.13
C GLU A 105 11.50 -8.53 -0.78
N ARG A 106 12.18 -7.44 -0.41
CA ARG A 106 13.63 -7.42 -0.11
C ARG A 106 13.88 -6.97 1.31
N LYS A 107 13.11 -7.46 2.29
CA LYS A 107 13.09 -6.94 3.67
C LYS A 107 14.49 -6.68 4.23
N ALA A 108 14.78 -5.39 4.42
CA ALA A 108 15.97 -4.86 5.08
C ALA A 108 17.33 -5.13 4.36
N ALA A 109 17.35 -5.35 3.04
CA ALA A 109 18.62 -5.45 2.30
C ALA A 109 19.33 -4.08 2.21
N LYS A 110 20.64 -4.03 2.44
CA LYS A 110 21.38 -2.75 2.45
C LYS A 110 21.50 -2.15 1.03
N PRO A 111 21.10 -0.89 0.80
CA PRO A 111 21.25 -0.25 -0.51
C PRO A 111 22.72 0.05 -0.86
N ASP A 112 22.98 0.28 -2.15
CA ASP A 112 24.31 0.68 -2.63
C ASP A 112 24.81 1.99 -1.99
N ALA A 113 26.06 2.01 -1.57
CA ALA A 113 26.63 3.14 -0.84
C ALA A 113 26.81 4.41 -1.71
N SER A 114 27.08 4.24 -3.01
CA SER A 114 27.21 5.37 -3.93
C SER A 114 25.85 6.03 -4.18
N LEU A 115 24.80 5.22 -4.30
CA LEU A 115 23.42 5.68 -4.36
C LEU A 115 23.04 6.46 -3.10
N LEU A 116 23.30 5.93 -1.91
CA LEU A 116 22.99 6.63 -0.65
C LEU A 116 23.72 7.97 -0.53
N LYS A 117 24.96 8.06 -1.03
CA LYS A 117 25.72 9.32 -1.09
C LYS A 117 25.06 10.32 -2.03
N ALA A 118 24.62 9.88 -3.22
CA ALA A 118 23.92 10.73 -4.18
C ALA A 118 22.58 11.24 -3.61
N VAL A 119 21.79 10.36 -2.98
CA VAL A 119 20.53 10.71 -2.32
C VAL A 119 20.76 11.74 -1.20
N ALA A 120 21.77 11.53 -0.35
CA ALA A 120 22.11 12.46 0.72
C ALA A 120 22.48 13.86 0.19
N GLN A 121 23.23 13.92 -0.91
CA GLN A 121 23.60 15.16 -1.58
C GLN A 121 22.38 15.87 -2.18
N GLU A 122 21.52 15.12 -2.87
CA GLU A 122 20.30 15.66 -3.49
C GLU A 122 19.35 16.22 -2.44
N LYS A 123 19.11 15.47 -1.36
CA LYS A 123 18.26 15.89 -0.23
C LYS A 123 18.91 16.91 0.68
N LYS A 124 20.21 17.21 0.48
CA LYS A 124 21.04 18.07 1.34
C LYS A 124 20.96 17.68 2.81
N ARG A 125 20.84 16.37 3.07
CA ARG A 125 20.60 15.82 4.40
C ARG A 125 21.26 14.45 4.52
N LYS A 126 21.96 14.20 5.62
CA LYS A 126 22.66 12.93 5.84
C LYS A 126 21.64 11.79 5.92
N VAL A 127 21.93 10.66 5.28
CA VAL A 127 21.19 9.40 5.50
C VAL A 127 21.59 8.82 6.85
N ASP A 128 20.61 8.52 7.69
CA ASP A 128 20.78 7.89 8.99
C ASP A 128 20.62 6.37 8.88
N GLN A 129 19.50 5.93 8.30
CA GLN A 129 19.19 4.53 8.04
C GLN A 129 18.59 4.36 6.65
N ALA A 130 18.83 3.21 6.02
CA ALA A 130 18.30 2.93 4.70
C ALA A 130 18.20 1.43 4.44
N TRP A 131 17.14 1.04 3.75
CA TRP A 131 16.82 -0.34 3.41
C TRP A 131 16.24 -0.40 2.00
N THR A 132 16.63 -1.43 1.25
CA THR A 132 15.83 -1.92 0.13
C THR A 132 14.66 -2.68 0.74
N ILE A 133 13.44 -2.40 0.30
CA ILE A 133 12.22 -3.03 0.83
C ILE A 133 11.48 -3.84 -0.25
N GLY A 134 11.75 -3.55 -1.53
CA GLY A 134 11.21 -4.33 -2.64
C GLY A 134 12.01 -4.16 -3.92
N ARG A 135 11.76 -5.05 -4.87
CA ARG A 135 12.29 -4.99 -6.24
C ARG A 135 11.16 -5.24 -7.23
N ILE A 136 11.15 -4.47 -8.30
CA ILE A 136 10.19 -4.58 -9.41
C ILE A 136 10.98 -5.00 -10.65
N ASP A 137 10.54 -6.04 -11.33
CA ASP A 137 11.10 -6.42 -12.63
C ASP A 137 10.30 -5.77 -13.76
N VAL A 138 10.91 -4.78 -14.43
CA VAL A 138 10.31 -4.13 -15.59
C VAL A 138 10.99 -4.66 -16.85
N ASN A 139 10.42 -5.72 -17.43
CA ASN A 139 10.90 -6.33 -18.67
C ASN A 139 12.37 -6.80 -18.62
N GLY A 140 12.79 -7.44 -17.52
CA GLY A 140 14.14 -7.92 -17.26
C GLY A 140 15.06 -6.88 -16.62
N LYS A 141 14.57 -5.66 -16.35
CA LYS A 141 15.34 -4.58 -15.70
C LYS A 141 14.86 -4.39 -14.26
N PRO A 142 15.70 -4.68 -13.25
CA PRO A 142 15.30 -4.54 -11.86
C PRO A 142 15.26 -3.07 -11.45
N MET A 143 14.19 -2.66 -10.78
CA MET A 143 14.05 -1.37 -10.10
C MET A 143 13.91 -1.62 -8.61
N ASP A 144 14.81 -1.06 -7.81
CA ASP A 144 14.75 -1.19 -6.36
C ASP A 144 13.85 -0.12 -5.75
N LEU A 145 13.05 -0.52 -4.77
CA LEU A 145 12.29 0.37 -3.90
C LEU A 145 12.96 0.40 -2.54
N LEU A 146 13.36 1.59 -2.10
CA LEU A 146 14.05 1.84 -0.85
C LEU A 146 13.15 2.57 0.15
N LEU A 147 13.38 2.31 1.44
CA LEU A 147 12.97 3.14 2.56
C LEU A 147 14.23 3.80 3.13
N ILE A 148 14.24 5.13 3.22
CA ILE A 148 15.38 5.89 3.72
C ILE A 148 14.92 6.83 4.82
N GLN A 149 15.54 6.75 5.99
CA GLN A 149 15.43 7.73 7.06
C GLN A 149 16.65 8.65 7.04
N PHE A 150 16.40 9.95 7.07
CA PHE A 150 17.44 10.97 7.11
C PHE A 150 17.71 11.42 8.54
N ALA A 151 18.94 11.86 8.81
CA ALA A 151 19.36 12.34 10.12
C ALA A 151 18.45 13.48 10.59
N ARG A 152 17.99 13.42 11.83
CA ARG A 152 17.14 14.44 12.45
C ARG A 152 17.80 15.83 12.42
N GLU A 153 17.02 16.86 12.08
CA GLU A 153 17.44 18.27 12.12
C GLU A 153 16.54 19.05 13.08
N GLN A 154 17.01 19.28 14.30
CA GLN A 154 16.20 19.86 15.40
C GLN A 154 14.91 19.06 15.65
N LYS A 155 13.73 19.55 15.24
CA LYS A 155 12.47 18.81 15.28
C LYS A 155 12.09 18.22 13.93
N SER A 156 12.71 18.65 12.84
CA SER A 156 12.40 18.11 11.52
C SER A 156 12.88 16.67 11.41
N MET A 157 11.95 15.77 11.11
CA MET A 157 12.17 14.41 10.70
C MET A 157 11.87 14.26 9.21
N LEU A 158 12.62 13.40 8.54
CA LEU A 158 12.39 13.10 7.13
C LEU A 158 12.69 11.63 6.88
N ALA A 159 11.72 10.97 6.26
CA ALA A 159 11.91 9.69 5.61
C ALA A 159 11.40 9.77 4.17
N SER A 160 11.86 8.88 3.30
CA SER A 160 11.41 8.78 1.92
C SER A 160 11.27 7.33 1.49
N LEU A 161 10.23 7.06 0.71
CA LEU A 161 10.24 5.95 -0.25
C LEU A 161 10.96 6.43 -1.51
N VAL A 162 11.90 5.61 -2.01
CA VAL A 162 12.72 5.95 -3.18
C VAL A 162 12.65 4.80 -4.18
N LEU A 163 12.05 5.05 -5.34
CA LEU A 163 12.11 4.13 -6.47
C LEU A 163 13.36 4.46 -7.29
N VAL A 164 14.14 3.45 -7.64
CA VAL A 164 15.44 3.59 -8.32
C VAL A 164 15.37 2.93 -9.69
N PRO A 165 15.00 3.67 -10.75
CA PRO A 165 15.08 3.17 -12.11
C PRO A 165 16.54 3.05 -12.57
N GLU A 166 16.84 2.09 -13.43
CA GLU A 166 18.21 1.84 -13.92
C GLU A 166 18.76 3.00 -14.76
N GLU A 167 17.93 3.62 -15.60
CA GLU A 167 18.36 4.60 -16.62
C GLU A 167 17.93 6.04 -16.32
N SER A 168 17.31 6.30 -15.16
CA SER A 168 16.83 7.63 -14.80
C SER A 168 17.12 7.99 -13.35
N LYS A 169 16.86 9.25 -13.00
CA LYS A 169 17.00 9.71 -11.62
C LYS A 169 16.03 8.95 -10.71
N PRO A 170 16.40 8.75 -9.42
CA PRO A 170 15.48 8.21 -8.43
C PRO A 170 14.23 9.07 -8.29
N LEU A 171 13.11 8.42 -7.99
CA LEU A 171 11.81 9.06 -7.76
C LEU A 171 11.47 8.97 -6.27
N TYR A 172 11.03 10.07 -5.68
CA TYR A 172 10.86 10.19 -4.24
C TYR A 172 9.40 10.39 -3.84
N LYS A 173 8.98 9.71 -2.78
CA LYS A 173 7.81 10.05 -1.95
C LYS A 173 8.32 10.37 -0.56
N ASP A 174 8.26 11.64 -0.18
CA ASP A 174 8.74 12.11 1.12
C ASP A 174 7.63 12.04 2.20
N PHE A 175 8.08 11.76 3.43
CA PHE A 175 7.31 11.75 4.66
C PHE A 175 7.97 12.72 5.66
N PRO A 176 7.81 14.04 5.45
CA PRO A 176 8.23 15.01 6.45
C PRO A 176 7.35 14.89 7.70
N ALA A 177 7.95 15.05 8.87
CA ALA A 177 7.25 15.04 10.15
C ALA A 177 7.98 15.93 11.16
N ASP A 178 7.29 16.28 12.24
CA ASP A 178 7.92 16.80 13.45
C ASP A 178 8.22 15.63 14.39
N TYR A 179 9.39 15.66 15.03
CA TYR A 179 9.78 14.66 15.99
C TYR A 179 8.83 14.68 17.18
N ASP A 180 8.16 13.55 17.36
CA ASP A 180 7.43 13.16 18.54
C ASP A 180 7.96 11.79 18.97
N GLU A 181 8.36 11.69 20.24
CA GLU A 181 8.98 10.46 20.77
C GLU A 181 8.03 9.25 20.74
N ASN A 182 6.73 9.47 20.69
CA ASN A 182 5.72 8.42 20.65
C ASN A 182 5.09 8.28 19.27
N SER A 183 5.06 9.31 18.43
CA SER A 183 4.27 9.29 17.18
C SER A 183 4.80 10.23 16.10
N THR A 184 6.05 10.05 15.64
CA THR A 184 6.60 10.90 14.58
C THR A 184 5.84 10.69 13.25
N TRP A 185 5.64 9.45 12.84
CA TRP A 185 4.93 9.04 11.63
C TRP A 185 3.75 8.11 11.94
N THR A 186 3.94 7.16 12.86
CA THR A 186 2.88 6.27 13.34
C THR A 186 2.93 6.13 14.85
N VAL A 187 1.81 5.75 15.47
CA VAL A 187 1.74 5.45 16.90
C VAL A 187 2.83 4.43 17.29
N ASP A 188 3.54 4.75 18.36
CA ASP A 188 4.63 4.00 18.98
C ASP A 188 5.87 3.77 18.09
N ASP A 189 6.14 4.66 17.12
CA ASP A 189 7.28 4.50 16.21
C ASP A 189 8.64 4.95 16.78
N GLY A 190 8.67 5.64 17.91
CA GLY A 190 9.91 6.11 18.53
C GLY A 190 10.72 7.07 17.66
N GLY A 191 10.11 7.69 16.64
CA GLY A 191 10.84 8.47 15.63
C GLY A 191 11.76 7.64 14.72
N THR A 192 11.50 6.34 14.58
CA THR A 192 12.30 5.42 13.78
C THR A 192 11.45 4.67 12.75
N MET A 193 11.89 4.69 11.50
CA MET A 193 11.29 3.89 10.42
C MET A 193 11.63 2.40 10.58
N ASN A 194 10.63 1.55 10.37
CA ASN A 194 10.79 0.11 10.33
C ASN A 194 10.58 -0.42 8.89
N PRO A 195 11.58 -1.04 8.24
CA PRO A 195 11.41 -1.59 6.90
C PRO A 195 10.37 -2.73 6.85
N ASP A 196 10.17 -3.47 7.95
CA ASP A 196 9.19 -4.56 7.99
C ASP A 196 7.74 -4.06 8.04
N SER A 197 7.54 -2.79 8.39
CA SER A 197 6.24 -2.13 8.35
C SER A 197 5.78 -1.80 6.94
N PHE A 198 6.67 -1.77 5.94
CA PHE A 198 6.30 -1.46 4.56
C PHE A 198 6.25 -2.73 3.70
N SER A 199 5.25 -2.81 2.82
CA SER A 199 5.11 -3.90 1.87
C SER A 199 4.77 -3.37 0.49
N LEU A 200 5.59 -3.73 -0.51
CA LEU A 200 5.26 -3.57 -1.91
C LEU A 200 4.29 -4.70 -2.31
N ARG A 201 3.00 -4.38 -2.38
CA ARG A 201 1.95 -5.36 -2.68
C ARG A 201 1.93 -5.73 -4.14
N PHE A 202 2.10 -4.74 -5.04
CA PHE A 202 2.28 -4.98 -6.47
C PHE A 202 2.89 -3.74 -7.15
N ALA A 203 3.35 -3.94 -8.38
CA ALA A 203 3.61 -2.87 -9.33
C ALA A 203 2.86 -3.19 -10.63
N ALA A 204 2.31 -2.19 -11.30
CA ALA A 204 1.49 -2.42 -12.49
C ALA A 204 1.60 -1.28 -13.51
N ARG A 205 1.46 -1.61 -14.79
CA ARG A 205 1.40 -0.65 -15.90
C ARG A 205 -0.04 -0.16 -16.08
N THR A 206 -0.18 1.14 -16.28
CA THR A 206 -1.40 1.82 -16.69
C THR A 206 -1.09 2.71 -17.88
N GLY A 207 -2.12 3.23 -18.55
CA GLY A 207 -1.95 4.21 -19.62
C GLY A 207 -1.28 5.53 -19.18
N GLU A 208 -1.18 5.78 -17.87
CA GLU A 208 -0.55 6.98 -17.28
C GLU A 208 0.86 6.71 -16.73
N GLY A 209 1.34 5.46 -16.76
CA GLY A 209 2.66 5.09 -16.23
C GLY A 209 2.62 3.86 -15.32
N MET A 210 3.59 3.75 -14.43
CA MET A 210 3.63 2.66 -13.45
C MET A 210 2.98 3.09 -12.14
N ILE A 211 2.16 2.22 -11.57
CA ILE A 211 1.62 2.38 -10.22
C ILE A 211 2.21 1.34 -9.27
N LEU A 212 2.38 1.71 -8.01
CA LEU A 212 2.79 0.84 -6.91
C LEU A 212 1.66 0.74 -5.91
N GLY A 213 1.25 -0.49 -5.58
CA GLY A 213 0.41 -0.78 -4.43
C GLY A 213 1.27 -0.95 -3.19
N MET A 214 1.13 -0.03 -2.24
CA MET A 214 1.87 -0.06 -0.98
C MET A 214 0.93 -0.35 0.20
N GLU A 215 1.45 -1.06 1.20
CA GLU A 215 0.85 -1.19 2.52
C GLU A 215 1.88 -0.77 3.57
N TRP A 216 1.45 0.04 4.55
CA TRP A 216 2.22 0.48 5.70
C TRP A 216 1.51 0.03 6.98
N ASN A 217 2.07 -0.98 7.61
CA ASN A 217 1.63 -1.56 8.87
C ASN A 217 2.17 -0.76 10.06
N ALA A 218 1.28 -0.45 10.99
CA ALA A 218 1.55 0.22 12.26
C ALA A 218 0.95 -0.60 13.41
N ALA A 219 1.20 -0.18 14.66
CA ALA A 219 0.71 -0.88 15.84
C ALA A 219 -0.80 -1.13 15.81
N GLU A 220 -1.59 -0.14 15.37
CA GLU A 220 -3.04 -0.21 15.42
C GLU A 220 -3.69 -0.89 14.19
N GLY A 221 -2.92 -1.12 13.13
CA GLY A 221 -3.51 -1.46 11.84
C GLY A 221 -2.59 -1.25 10.64
N SER A 222 -3.20 -1.01 9.48
CA SER A 222 -2.46 -0.84 8.22
C SER A 222 -3.07 0.24 7.36
N ASN A 223 -2.24 1.03 6.70
CA ASN A 223 -2.64 1.96 5.65
C ASN A 223 -2.19 1.43 4.29
N SER A 224 -3.15 1.16 3.42
CA SER A 224 -2.87 0.86 2.02
C SER A 224 -2.99 2.13 1.18
N PHE A 225 -2.10 2.31 0.21
CA PHE A 225 -2.09 3.48 -0.67
C PHE A 225 -1.50 3.15 -2.04
N LEU A 226 -1.80 4.01 -3.01
CA LEU A 226 -1.27 3.93 -4.37
C LEU A 226 -0.29 5.06 -4.65
N LEU A 227 0.87 4.70 -5.18
CA LEU A 227 1.85 5.65 -5.70
C LEU A 227 1.91 5.53 -7.23
N GLN A 228 2.07 6.65 -7.93
CA GLN A 228 2.34 6.70 -9.37
C GLN A 228 3.76 7.18 -9.61
N ALA A 229 4.53 6.40 -10.36
CA ALA A 229 5.83 6.82 -10.86
C ALA A 229 5.60 7.70 -12.09
N ASP A 230 5.86 9.00 -11.95
CA ASP A 230 5.79 9.99 -13.02
C ASP A 230 7.18 10.58 -13.32
N SER A 231 7.25 11.57 -14.21
CA SER A 231 8.49 12.29 -14.50
C SER A 231 8.95 13.14 -13.32
N GLY A 232 9.69 12.52 -12.40
CA GLY A 232 10.49 13.21 -11.38
C GLY A 232 9.99 13.04 -9.94
N LYS A 233 8.84 12.41 -9.70
CA LYS A 233 8.40 12.05 -8.34
C LYS A 233 7.72 10.69 -8.29
N LEU A 234 7.60 10.18 -7.07
CA LEU A 234 6.72 9.06 -6.75
C LEU A 234 5.47 9.68 -6.11
N ALA A 235 4.47 9.97 -6.93
CA ALA A 235 3.29 10.74 -6.56
C ALA A 235 2.30 9.90 -5.76
N ASP A 236 1.84 10.41 -4.63
CA ASP A 236 0.68 9.84 -3.93
C ASP A 236 -0.59 10.19 -4.70
N LEU A 237 -1.39 9.18 -5.06
CA LEU A 237 -2.64 9.39 -5.78
C LEU A 237 -3.78 9.89 -4.89
N GLY A 238 -3.58 9.98 -3.57
CA GLY A 238 -4.66 10.25 -2.61
C GLY A 238 -5.66 9.09 -2.50
N ILE A 239 -5.31 7.95 -3.09
CA ILE A 239 -6.12 6.72 -3.10
C ILE A 239 -5.50 5.78 -2.07
N GLY A 240 -6.15 5.69 -0.91
CA GLY A 240 -5.73 4.84 0.18
C GLY A 240 -6.90 4.34 1.01
N GLY A 241 -6.63 3.42 1.93
CA GLY A 241 -7.61 2.87 2.88
C GLY A 241 -6.91 2.38 4.15
N GLY A 242 -7.45 2.74 5.30
CA GLY A 242 -6.95 2.31 6.61
C GLY A 242 -7.75 1.11 7.13
N ARG A 243 -7.05 0.13 7.70
CA ARG A 243 -7.65 -0.98 8.44
C ARG A 243 -7.25 -0.90 9.90
N TYR A 244 -8.20 -0.74 10.80
CA TYR A 244 -7.97 -0.91 12.23
C TYR A 244 -8.00 -2.40 12.57
N MET A 245 -6.92 -2.94 13.14
CA MET A 245 -6.77 -4.38 13.40
C MET A 245 -6.26 -4.70 14.81
N SER A 246 -5.89 -3.70 15.61
CA SER A 246 -5.39 -3.88 16.98
C SER A 246 -6.36 -4.73 17.83
N PRO A 247 -5.86 -5.64 18.69
CA PRO A 247 -6.67 -6.43 19.63
C PRO A 247 -7.50 -5.65 20.63
#